data_AF-A0A7C6JDL9-F1
#
_entry.id   AF-A0A7C6JDL9-F1
#
_cell.length_a   1.000
_cell.length_b   1.000
_cell.length_c   1.000
_cell.angle_alpha   90.00
_cell.angle_beta   90.00
_cell.angle_gamma   90.00
#
_symmetry.space_group_name_H-M   'P 1'
#
loop_
_entity.id
_entity.type
_entity.pdbx_description
1 polymer ?
#
loop_
_entity_poly.entity_id
_entity_poly.type
_entity_poly.pdbx_seq_one_letter_code
_entity_poly.pdbx_strand_id
1 'polypeptide(L)'
;YKYNLLGLLALRVNRPLKRKDRFFCSQFVSQLLINAGIFDTDKIPEMIRTDELFTIENKELIYEGIVNRDYIASLFKGILIV
;
A
#
# COMPACT_ATOMS: atom_id res chain seq x y z
N TYR A 1 8.61 4.62 -10.36
CA TYR A 1 8.40 4.38 -8.92
C TYR A 1 9.51 3.50 -8.37
N LYS A 2 10.07 3.79 -7.18
CA LYS A 2 11.09 2.99 -6.49
C LYS A 2 10.79 2.89 -4.99
N TYR A 3 11.28 1.87 -4.29
CA TYR A 3 11.04 1.72 -2.85
C TYR A 3 11.84 2.73 -2.00
N ASN A 4 11.24 3.28 -0.94
CA ASN A 4 11.89 4.23 -0.03
C ASN A 4 12.63 3.55 1.14
N LEU A 5 13.66 2.75 0.85
CA LEU A 5 14.39 2.01 1.91
C LEU A 5 15.00 2.93 2.99
N LEU A 6 15.54 4.09 2.60
CA LEU A 6 16.06 5.10 3.53
C LEU A 6 14.95 5.69 4.42
N GLY A 7 13.75 5.81 3.88
CA GLY A 7 12.58 6.19 4.67
C GLY A 7 12.33 5.23 5.83
N LEU A 8 12.61 3.93 5.68
CA LEU A 8 12.34 2.93 6.73
C LEU A 8 13.16 3.21 8.00
N LEU A 9 14.43 3.62 7.80
CA LEU A 9 15.30 4.05 8.91
C LEU A 9 14.81 5.36 9.53
N ALA A 10 14.35 6.30 8.70
CA ALA A 10 13.83 7.59 9.14
C ALA A 10 12.50 7.46 9.93
N LEU A 11 11.64 6.50 9.54
CA LEU A 11 10.39 6.19 10.24
C LEU A 11 10.66 5.67 11.66
N ARG A 12 11.72 4.88 11.86
CA ARG A 12 12.12 4.37 13.18
C ARG A 12 12.49 5.49 14.17
N VAL A 13 12.99 6.63 13.67
CA VAL A 13 13.29 7.83 14.47
C VAL A 13 12.18 8.89 14.40
N ASN A 14 10.97 8.48 13.97
CA ASN A 14 9.77 9.29 13.85
C ASN A 14 9.95 10.56 13.00
N ARG A 15 10.82 10.49 11.98
CA ARG A 15 11.06 11.58 11.02
C ARG A 15 10.70 11.11 9.61
N PRO A 16 9.46 11.35 9.14
CA PRO A 16 9.06 10.93 7.80
C PRO A 16 9.96 11.60 6.75
N LEU A 17 10.73 10.79 6.01
CA LEU A 17 11.60 11.27 4.94
C LEU A 17 10.89 11.12 3.59
N LYS A 18 10.28 12.22 3.13
CA LYS A 18 9.67 12.28 1.80
C LYS A 18 10.76 12.35 0.73
N ARG A 19 10.67 11.45 -0.26
CA ARG A 19 11.58 11.43 -1.42
C ARG A 19 10.75 11.44 -2.70
N LYS A 20 11.16 12.27 -3.66
CA LYS A 20 10.53 12.28 -4.99
C LYS A 20 10.66 10.90 -5.65
N ASP A 21 9.57 10.41 -6.22
CA ASP A 21 9.45 9.14 -6.95
C ASP A 21 9.84 7.89 -6.16
N ARG A 22 9.88 7.99 -4.83
CA ARG A 22 10.32 6.95 -3.89
C ARG A 22 9.31 6.81 -2.75
N PHE A 23 8.56 5.72 -2.76
CA PHE A 23 7.45 5.50 -1.83
C PHE A 23 7.61 4.17 -1.10
N PHE A 24 7.03 4.06 0.10
CA PHE A 24 6.71 2.74 0.64
C PHE A 24 5.53 2.13 -0.13
N CYS A 25 5.41 0.81 -0.10
CA CYS A 25 4.21 0.14 -0.63
C CYS A 25 2.96 0.60 0.11
N SER A 26 3.00 0.67 1.44
CA SER A 26 1.90 1.17 2.26
C SER A 26 1.58 2.63 1.96
N GLN A 27 2.59 3.49 1.80
CA GLN A 27 2.42 4.91 1.44
C GLN A 27 1.71 5.08 0.09
N PHE A 28 2.08 4.29 -0.91
CA PHE A 28 1.43 4.36 -2.22
C PHE A 28 -0.04 3.97 -2.15
N VAL A 29 -0.32 2.81 -1.54
CA VAL A 29 -1.69 2.28 -1.42
C VAL A 29 -2.56 3.20 -0.56
N SER A 30 -2.05 3.67 0.58
CA SER A 30 -2.79 4.56 1.48
C SER A 30 -3.12 5.89 0.83
N GLN A 31 -2.15 6.52 0.12
CA GLN A 31 -2.41 7.77 -0.61
C GLN A 31 -3.52 7.59 -1.66
N LEU A 32 -3.54 6.47 -2.38
CA LEU A 32 -4.57 6.17 -3.36
C LEU A 32 -5.95 6.02 -2.70
N LEU A 33 -6.04 5.26 -1.61
CA LEU A 33 -7.29 4.99 -0.90
C LEU A 33 -7.86 6.23 -0.19
N ILE A 34 -6.99 7.07 0.39
CA ILE A 34 -7.38 8.37 0.97
C ILE A 34 -7.95 9.28 -0.12
N ASN A 35 -7.26 9.41 -1.26
CA ASN A 35 -7.73 10.23 -2.37
C ASN A 35 -9.05 9.72 -2.97
N ALA A 36 -9.32 8.42 -2.88
CA ALA A 36 -10.57 7.81 -3.31
C ALA A 36 -11.70 7.90 -2.26
N GLY A 37 -11.42 8.42 -1.05
CA GLY A 37 -12.39 8.49 0.04
C GLY A 37 -12.72 7.13 0.69
N ILE A 38 -11.87 6.12 0.49
CA ILE A 38 -12.07 4.76 1.01
C ILE A 38 -11.41 4.56 2.37
N PHE A 39 -10.29 5.25 2.62
CA PHE A 39 -9.54 5.13 3.87
C PHE A 39 -9.46 6.48 4.58
N ASP A 40 -10.10 6.58 5.74
CA ASP A 40 -10.13 7.78 6.57
C ASP A 40 -9.13 7.68 7.73
N THR A 41 -8.24 8.66 7.86
CA THR A 41 -7.18 8.67 8.88
C THR A 41 -6.56 10.06 9.05
N ASP A 42 -6.18 10.38 10.29
CA ASP A 42 -5.44 11.61 10.61
C ASP A 42 -3.92 11.52 10.28
N LYS A 43 -3.44 10.35 9.86
CA LYS A 43 -2.02 10.12 9.56
C LYS A 43 -1.68 10.51 8.12
N ILE A 44 -0.51 11.09 7.93
CA ILE A 44 0.05 11.26 6.59
C ILE A 44 0.44 9.90 5.96
N PRO A 45 0.34 9.72 4.64
CA PRO A 45 0.64 8.46 3.96
C PRO A 45 2.02 7.87 4.26
N GLU A 46 3.03 8.71 4.46
CA GLU A 46 4.40 8.31 4.81
C GLU A 46 4.49 7.57 6.16
N MET A 47 3.49 7.70 7.02
CA MET A 47 3.45 7.10 8.37
C MET A 47 2.47 5.94 8.51
N ILE A 48 1.74 5.61 7.44
CA ILE A 48 0.77 4.52 7.45
C ILE A 48 1.50 3.20 7.23
N ARG A 49 1.31 2.27 8.16
CA ARG A 49 1.87 0.92 8.06
C ARG A 49 0.94 -0.02 7.29
N THR A 50 1.51 -1.09 6.75
CA THR A 50 0.73 -2.09 5.97
C THR A 50 -0.34 -2.78 6.81
N ASP A 51 -0.08 -3.03 8.10
CA ASP A 51 -1.02 -3.66 9.02
C ASP A 51 -2.28 -2.81 9.26
N GLU A 52 -2.13 -1.49 9.25
CA GLU A 52 -3.24 -0.54 9.37
C GLU A 52 -4.18 -0.57 8.17
N LEU A 53 -3.69 -0.90 6.97
CA LEU A 53 -4.56 -1.03 5.80
C LEU A 53 -5.54 -2.21 5.92
N PHE A 54 -5.24 -3.19 6.78
CA PHE A 54 -6.20 -4.27 7.07
C PHE A 54 -7.32 -3.84 8.03
N THR A 55 -7.35 -2.61 8.55
CA THR A 55 -8.48 -2.14 9.37
C THR A 55 -9.63 -1.57 8.54
N ILE A 56 -9.41 -1.33 7.24
CA ILE A 56 -10.43 -0.80 6.32
C ILE A 56 -11.70 -1.66 6.37
N GLU A 57 -12.85 -1.04 6.56
CA GLU A 57 -14.15 -1.71 6.62
C GLU A 57 -14.61 -2.15 5.22
N ASN A 58 -15.64 -3.00 5.15
CA ASN A 58 -16.23 -3.46 3.88
C ASN A 58 -15.24 -4.14 2.91
N LYS A 59 -14.23 -4.83 3.45
CA LYS A 59 -13.29 -5.65 2.68
C LYS A 59 -13.64 -7.13 2.77
N GLU A 60 -13.29 -7.87 1.73
CA GLU A 60 -13.43 -9.32 1.66
C GLU A 60 -12.05 -9.97 1.44
N LEU A 61 -11.78 -11.07 2.14
CA LEU A 61 -10.59 -11.87 1.92
C LEU A 61 -10.78 -12.75 0.68
N ILE A 62 -10.27 -12.28 -0.46
CA ILE A 62 -10.35 -13.04 -1.73
C ILE A 62 -9.23 -14.08 -1.88
N TYR A 63 -8.14 -13.96 -1.11
CA TYR A 63 -6.99 -14.86 -1.18
C TYR A 63 -6.10 -14.77 0.07
N GLU A 64 -5.63 -15.93 0.55
CA GLU A 64 -4.59 -16.06 1.56
C GLU A 64 -3.63 -17.20 1.16
N GLY A 65 -2.31 -16.96 1.22
CA GLY A 65 -1.30 -17.94 0.86
C GLY A 65 -0.10 -17.36 0.12
N ILE A 66 0.80 -18.23 -0.33
CA ILE A 66 1.96 -17.82 -1.12
C ILE A 66 1.50 -17.47 -2.54
N VAL A 67 1.60 -16.19 -2.87
CA VAL A 67 1.32 -15.71 -4.21
C VAL A 67 2.33 -16.31 -5.19
N ASN A 68 1.89 -17.26 -6.02
CA ASN A 68 2.69 -17.81 -7.11
C ASN A 68 2.38 -17.08 -8.43
N ARG A 69 3.32 -17.14 -9.37
CA ARG A 69 3.21 -16.42 -10.65
C ARG A 69 2.00 -16.88 -11.48
N ASP A 70 1.68 -18.17 -11.42
CA ASP A 70 0.62 -18.78 -12.21
C ASP A 70 -0.78 -18.37 -11.71
N TYR A 71 -0.94 -18.19 -10.40
CA TYR A 71 -2.15 -17.69 -9.75
C TYR A 71 -2.37 -16.21 -10.02
N ILE A 72 -1.30 -15.39 -9.96
CA ILE A 72 -1.39 -14.00 -10.42
C ILE A 72 -1.87 -13.98 -11.88
N ALA A 73 -1.25 -14.78 -12.75
CA ALA A 73 -1.62 -14.83 -14.16
C ALA A 73 -3.07 -15.30 -14.39
N SER A 74 -3.61 -16.18 -13.55
CA SER A 74 -5.01 -16.60 -13.64
C SER A 74 -6.00 -15.53 -13.16
N LEU A 75 -5.64 -14.73 -12.15
CA LEU A 75 -6.47 -13.61 -11.66
C LEU A 75 -6.61 -12.48 -12.69
N PHE A 76 -5.54 -12.17 -13.42
CA PHE A 76 -5.53 -11.05 -14.37
C PHE A 76 -5.98 -11.43 -15.80
N LYS A 77 -6.28 -12.71 -16.08
CA LYS A 77 -6.75 -13.17 -17.39
C LYS A 77 -8.11 -12.61 -17.82
N GLY A 78 -8.88 -11.99 -16.91
CA GLY A 78 -10.19 -11.41 -17.18
C GLY A 78 -10.34 -9.92 -16.86
N ILE A 79 -9.28 -9.25 -16.40
CA ILE A 79 -9.33 -7.82 -16.03
C ILE A 79 -8.73 -7.01 -17.18
N LEU A 80 -9.59 -6.48 -18.04
CA LEU A 80 -9.23 -5.42 -18.98
C LEU A 80 -8.95 -4.17 -18.14
N ILE A 81 -7.68 -3.88 -17.87
CA ILE A 81 -7.28 -2.57 -17.36
C ILE A 81 -7.38 -1.62 -18.54
N VAL A 82 -8.49 -0.87 -18.62
CA VAL A 82 -8.64 0.29 -19.50
C VAL A 82 -7.83 1.45 -18.92
#